data_AF-A0A1L3Z4Z6-F1
#
_entry.id   AF-A0A1L3Z4Z6-F1
#
_cell.length_a   1.000
_cell.length_b   1.000
_cell.length_c   1.000
_cell.angle_alpha   90.00
_cell.angle_beta   90.00
_cell.angle_gamma   90.00
#
_symmetry.space_group_name_H-M   'P 1'
#
loop_
_entity.id
_entity.type
_entity.pdbx_description
1 polymer ?
#
loop_
_entity_poly.entity_id
_entity_poly.type
_entity_poly.pdbx_seq_one_letter_code
_entity_poly.pdbx_strand_id
1 'polypeptide(L)'
;MTQNDDARLLFGDRIPERFIPELRRWSREKRWGYFTRNEIDLFRIAAVAYADAARPSVGQIYRLLCALVDEDAERNSVPVRKPSLTTFRRIVKSMPDEFVRHMRFGRLRRVHTFDLVSSAAHAVGINFH
;
A
#
# COMPACT_ATOMS: atom_id res chain seq x y z
N MET A 1 2.92 -22.11 6.60
CA MET A 1 3.65 -21.73 5.37
C MET A 1 2.90 -20.58 4.71
N THR A 2 3.17 -19.32 5.10
CA THR A 2 2.46 -18.14 4.57
C THR A 2 3.34 -16.88 4.68
N GLN A 3 4.63 -17.00 4.39
CA GLN A 3 5.58 -15.87 4.50
C GLN A 3 5.98 -15.31 3.12
N ASN A 4 5.73 -16.05 2.03
CA ASN A 4 6.13 -15.66 0.67
C ASN A 4 5.14 -14.74 -0.06
N ASP A 5 3.92 -14.56 0.44
CA ASP A 5 2.94 -13.69 -0.21
C ASP A 5 3.14 -12.21 0.16
N ASP A 6 3.59 -11.93 1.39
CA ASP A 6 3.81 -10.56 1.87
C ASP A 6 5.01 -9.87 1.17
N ALA A 7 5.98 -10.65 0.66
CA ALA A 7 7.15 -10.14 -0.05
C ALA A 7 6.83 -9.58 -1.45
N ARG A 8 5.67 -9.91 -2.03
CA ARG A 8 5.24 -9.41 -3.35
C ARG A 8 4.58 -8.03 -3.30
N LEU A 9 4.48 -7.42 -2.12
CA LEU A 9 3.88 -6.09 -1.92
C LEU A 9 4.81 -4.92 -2.30
N LEU A 10 5.97 -5.22 -2.88
CA LEU A 10 6.90 -4.22 -3.37
C LEU A 10 6.38 -3.67 -4.69
N PHE A 11 5.77 -2.49 -4.63
CA PHE A 11 5.40 -1.64 -5.76
C PHE A 11 6.18 -1.93 -7.05
N GLY A 12 5.54 -2.68 -7.96
CA GLY A 12 6.07 -2.86 -9.31
C GLY A 12 5.86 -1.62 -10.19
N ASP A 13 4.98 -0.70 -9.77
CA ASP A 13 4.57 0.45 -10.56
C ASP A 13 5.18 1.76 -10.08
N ARG A 14 5.75 2.48 -11.05
CA ARG A 14 6.23 3.84 -10.87
C ARG A 14 5.07 4.76 -10.50
N ILE A 15 5.18 5.47 -9.36
CA ILE A 15 4.22 6.49 -8.95
C ILE A 15 4.13 7.57 -10.03
N PRO A 16 2.94 7.89 -10.58
CA PRO A 16 2.80 8.91 -11.61
C PRO A 16 3.21 10.29 -11.09
N GLU A 17 3.99 11.04 -11.88
CA GLU A 17 4.59 12.32 -11.48
C GLU A 17 3.57 13.36 -10.99
N ARG A 18 2.36 13.33 -11.56
CA ARG A 18 1.26 14.22 -11.17
C ARG A 18 0.81 14.07 -9.71
N PHE A 19 1.00 12.90 -9.08
CA PHE A 19 0.62 12.67 -7.68
C PHE A 19 1.77 12.95 -6.71
N ILE A 20 3.00 13.12 -7.18
CA ILE A 20 4.16 13.48 -6.34
C ILE A 20 3.91 14.76 -5.50
N PRO A 21 3.43 15.89 -6.05
CA PRO A 21 3.19 17.09 -5.24
C PRO A 21 2.13 16.87 -4.15
N GLU A 22 1.10 16.08 -4.46
CA GLU A 22 0.02 15.77 -3.51
C GLU A 22 0.49 14.85 -2.38
N LEU A 23 1.23 13.79 -2.72
CA LEU A 23 1.85 12.89 -1.74
C LEU A 23 2.87 13.63 -0.87
N ARG A 24 3.65 14.55 -1.45
CA ARG A 24 4.58 15.39 -0.71
C ARG A 24 3.85 16.33 0.26
N ARG A 25 2.69 16.87 -0.14
CA ARG A 25 1.85 17.70 0.74
C ARG A 25 1.28 16.85 1.90
N TRP A 26 0.70 15.70 1.61
CA TRP A 26 0.20 14.74 2.62
C TRP A 26 1.32 14.29 3.59
N SER A 27 2.51 14.02 3.07
CA SER A 27 3.69 13.67 3.86
C SER A 27 4.21 14.82 4.73
N ARG A 28 3.79 16.06 4.49
CA ARG A 28 4.19 17.22 5.31
C ARG A 28 3.13 17.59 6.34
N GLU A 29 1.93 17.01 6.28
CA GLU A 29 0.88 17.27 7.27
C GLU A 29 1.31 16.76 8.65
N LYS A 30 1.48 17.67 9.61
CA LYS A 30 1.78 17.34 11.01
C LYS A 30 0.52 16.81 11.68
N ARG A 31 0.34 15.49 11.78
CA ARG A 31 -0.83 14.90 12.46
C ARG A 31 -0.54 13.86 13.55
N TRP A 32 0.72 13.64 13.94
CA TRP A 32 1.07 12.45 14.74
C TRP A 32 2.15 12.76 15.78
N GLY A 33 1.78 13.39 16.90
CA GLY A 33 2.72 13.95 17.89
C GLY A 33 3.51 12.97 18.77
N TYR A 34 3.27 11.66 18.68
CA TYR A 34 3.90 10.64 19.54
C TYR A 34 5.08 9.90 18.90
N PHE A 35 5.30 10.08 17.60
CA PHE A 35 6.33 9.38 16.84
C PHE A 35 7.35 10.39 16.30
N THR A 36 8.59 9.94 16.17
CA THR A 36 9.64 10.71 15.51
C THR A 36 9.32 10.90 14.03
N ARG A 37 9.96 11.88 13.40
CA ARG A 37 9.79 12.14 11.97
C ARG A 37 10.15 10.91 11.12
N ASN A 38 11.23 10.22 11.46
CA ASN A 38 11.69 9.04 10.73
C ASN A 38 10.68 7.88 10.81
N GLU A 39 10.09 7.65 11.99
CA GLU A 39 9.04 6.65 12.18
C GLU A 39 7.79 6.99 11.36
N ILE A 40 7.36 8.26 11.39
CA ILE A 40 6.19 8.71 10.61
C ILE A 40 6.46 8.56 9.11
N ASP A 41 7.67 8.88 8.65
CA ASP A 41 8.05 8.75 7.24
C ASP A 41 8.04 7.27 6.82
N LEU A 42 8.54 6.34 7.66
CA LEU A 42 8.43 4.90 7.43
C LEU A 42 6.97 4.44 7.34
N PHE A 43 6.10 4.90 8.26
CA PHE A 43 4.68 4.54 8.25
C PHE A 43 3.99 5.05 6.99
N ARG A 44 4.36 6.24 6.52
CA ARG A 44 3.84 6.81 5.28
C ARG A 44 4.29 6.03 4.07
N ILE A 45 5.57 5.70 3.97
CA ILE A 45 6.12 4.88 2.89
C ILE A 45 5.38 3.55 2.82
N ALA A 46 5.22 2.86 3.96
CA ALA A 46 4.43 1.63 4.04
C ALA A 46 2.97 1.86 3.67
N ALA A 47 2.35 2.95 4.11
CA ALA A 47 0.96 3.27 3.79
C ALA A 47 0.73 3.48 2.29
N VAL A 48 1.69 4.03 1.54
CA VAL A 48 1.55 4.15 0.08
C VAL A 48 1.34 2.77 -0.54
N ALA A 49 1.87 1.67 0.03
CA ALA A 49 1.70 0.31 -0.50
C ALA A 49 0.23 -0.12 -0.51
N TYR A 50 -0.63 0.55 0.26
CA TYR A 50 -2.07 0.37 0.18
C TYR A 50 -2.63 0.77 -1.18
N ALA A 51 -2.04 1.74 -1.86
CA ALA A 51 -2.47 2.16 -3.18
C ALA A 51 -2.14 1.13 -4.27
N ASP A 52 -1.36 0.09 -3.98
CA ASP A 52 -0.94 -0.92 -4.96
C ASP A 52 -2.11 -1.59 -5.68
N ALA A 53 -1.89 -1.92 -6.96
CA ALA A 53 -2.88 -2.53 -7.85
C ALA A 53 -3.31 -3.93 -7.40
N ALA A 54 -2.47 -4.67 -6.66
CA ALA A 54 -2.80 -5.94 -6.03
C ALA A 54 -3.83 -5.78 -4.88
N ARG A 55 -4.15 -4.54 -4.50
CA ARG A 55 -5.14 -4.18 -3.47
C ARG A 55 -4.90 -4.88 -2.12
N PRO A 56 -3.70 -4.75 -1.55
CA PRO A 56 -3.45 -5.30 -0.23
C PRO A 56 -4.40 -4.72 0.82
N SER A 57 -4.77 -5.55 1.79
CA SER A 57 -5.51 -5.11 2.96
C SER A 57 -4.62 -4.28 3.87
N VAL A 58 -5.23 -3.39 4.66
CA VAL A 58 -4.51 -2.61 5.68
C VAL A 58 -3.78 -3.53 6.67
N GLY A 59 -4.36 -4.70 6.98
CA GLY A 59 -3.77 -5.68 7.87
C GLY A 59 -2.49 -6.30 7.30
N GLN A 60 -2.45 -6.63 6.00
CA GLN A 60 -1.24 -7.16 5.34
C GLN A 60 -0.11 -6.13 5.37
N ILE A 61 -0.41 -4.89 5.00
CA ILE A 61 0.60 -3.81 4.99
C ILE A 61 1.08 -3.50 6.40
N TYR A 62 0.19 -3.58 7.39
CA TYR A 62 0.56 -3.40 8.79
C TYR A 62 1.51 -4.49 9.27
N ARG A 63 1.27 -5.76 8.91
CA ARG A 63 2.19 -6.87 9.23
C ARG A 63 3.55 -6.66 8.57
N LEU A 64 3.55 -6.25 7.29
CA LEU A 64 4.77 -5.91 6.57
C LEU A 64 5.52 -4.76 7.27
N LEU A 65 4.82 -3.70 7.68
CA LEU A 65 5.42 -2.60 8.44
C LEU A 65 6.02 -3.09 9.76
N CYS A 66 5.31 -3.93 10.52
CA CYS A 66 5.84 -4.49 11.75
C CYS A 66 7.11 -5.32 11.50
N ALA A 67 7.12 -6.14 10.45
CA ALA A 67 8.29 -6.93 10.07
C ALA A 67 9.48 -6.05 9.68
N LEU A 68 9.25 -4.97 8.92
CA LEU A 68 10.30 -4.00 8.56
C LEU A 68 10.86 -3.28 9.80
N VAL A 69 10.01 -2.93 10.75
CA VAL A 69 10.41 -2.31 12.02
C VAL A 69 11.20 -3.29 12.89
N ASP A 70 10.81 -4.56 12.92
CA ASP A 70 11.54 -5.61 13.63
C ASP A 70 12.92 -5.83 13.01
N GLU A 71 13.00 -5.96 11.69
CA GLU A 71 14.27 -6.14 10.99
C GLU A 71 15.22 -4.94 11.18
N ASP A 72 14.68 -3.72 11.15
CA ASP A 72 15.46 -2.50 11.40
C ASP A 72 15.98 -2.43 12.84
N ALA A 73 15.16 -2.83 13.82
CA ALA A 73 15.55 -2.91 15.22
C ALA A 73 16.63 -3.98 15.47
N GLU A 74 16.51 -5.14 14.82
CA GLU A 74 17.51 -6.22 14.88
C GLU A 74 18.84 -5.78 14.27
N ARG A 75 18.81 -5.09 13.12
CA ARG A 75 20.03 -4.64 12.43
C ARG A 75 20.72 -3.46 13.12
N ASN A 76 19.96 -2.49 13.62
CA ASN A 76 20.52 -1.25 14.16
C ASN A 76 20.63 -1.25 15.69
N SER A 77 20.11 -2.27 16.39
CA SER A 77 20.04 -2.33 17.87
C SER A 77 19.36 -1.12 18.52
N VAL A 78 18.50 -0.42 17.75
CA VAL A 78 17.73 0.74 18.24
C VAL A 78 16.27 0.30 18.41
N PRO A 79 15.65 0.51 19.58
CA PRO A 79 14.24 0.22 19.76
C PRO A 79 13.38 1.20 18.95
N VAL A 80 12.82 0.74 17.84
CA VAL A 80 11.87 1.50 17.03
C VAL A 80 10.44 1.21 17.51
N ARG A 81 9.62 2.25 17.72
CA ARG A 81 8.26 2.08 18.23
C ARG A 81 7.31 1.67 17.11
N LYS A 82 6.68 0.51 17.26
CA LYS A 82 5.60 0.09 16.36
C LYS A 82 4.33 0.93 16.60
N PRO A 83 3.66 1.41 15.53
CA PRO A 83 2.38 2.06 15.69
C PRO A 83 1.31 1.01 15.99
N SER A 84 0.24 1.42 16.69
CA SER A 84 -0.96 0.57 16.76
C SER A 84 -1.60 0.42 15.38
N LEU A 85 -2.29 -0.69 15.12
CA LEU A 85 -3.04 -0.87 13.87
C LEU A 85 -4.04 0.27 13.63
N THR A 86 -4.67 0.80 14.70
CA THR A 86 -5.59 1.93 14.61
C THR A 86 -4.90 3.21 14.16
N THR A 87 -3.70 3.47 14.68
CA THR A 87 -2.84 4.58 14.25
C THR A 87 -2.50 4.44 12.77
N PHE A 88 -1.99 3.26 12.37
CA PHE A 88 -1.61 3.01 10.99
C PHE A 88 -2.80 3.12 10.02
N ARG A 89 -3.97 2.57 10.40
CA ARG A 89 -5.20 2.65 9.60
C ARG A 89 -5.63 4.10 9.35
N ARG A 90 -5.46 4.98 10.32
CA ARG A 90 -5.76 6.41 10.14
C ARG A 90 -4.77 7.10 9.20
N ILE A 91 -3.49 6.70 9.19
CA ILE A 91 -2.49 7.18 8.20
C ILE A 91 -2.90 6.73 6.79
N VAL A 92 -3.26 5.46 6.63
CA VAL A 92 -3.75 4.93 5.35
C VAL A 92 -5.01 5.67 4.89
N LYS A 93 -5.94 5.93 5.81
CA LYS A 93 -7.18 6.69 5.51
C LYS A 93 -6.94 8.16 5.20
N SER A 94 -5.85 8.77 5.66
CA SER A 94 -5.57 10.17 5.37
C SER A 94 -4.87 10.35 4.03
N MET A 95 -4.53 9.27 3.32
CA MET A 95 -3.96 9.36 1.99
C MET A 95 -4.94 10.00 1.00
N PRO A 96 -4.42 10.66 -0.05
CA PRO A 96 -5.28 11.23 -1.07
C PRO A 96 -6.12 10.17 -1.79
N ASP A 97 -7.44 10.29 -1.72
CA ASP A 97 -8.39 9.33 -2.30
C ASP A 97 -8.19 9.19 -3.83
N GLU A 98 -7.88 10.30 -4.51
CA GLU A 98 -7.66 10.28 -5.97
C GLU A 98 -6.42 9.47 -6.35
N PHE A 99 -5.32 9.63 -5.61
CA PHE A 99 -4.12 8.82 -5.78
C PHE A 99 -4.41 7.33 -5.55
N VAL A 100 -5.03 6.99 -4.42
CA VAL A 100 -5.37 5.59 -4.08
C VAL A 100 -6.28 5.00 -5.15
N ARG A 101 -7.29 5.75 -5.60
CA ARG A 101 -8.22 5.31 -6.64
C ARG A 101 -7.50 5.12 -7.97
N HIS A 102 -6.59 6.03 -8.33
CA HIS A 102 -5.84 5.93 -9.57
C HIS A 102 -4.91 4.73 -9.58
N MET A 103 -4.19 4.45 -8.51
CA MET A 103 -3.30 3.30 -8.47
C MET A 103 -4.08 1.98 -8.40
N ARG A 104 -5.18 1.91 -7.62
CA ARG A 104 -6.00 0.68 -7.47
C ARG A 104 -6.95 0.37 -8.63
N PHE A 105 -7.40 1.39 -9.36
CA PHE A 105 -8.42 1.26 -10.41
C PHE A 105 -7.99 1.86 -11.76
N GLY A 106 -6.98 2.73 -11.80
CA GLY A 106 -6.49 3.34 -13.04
C GLY A 106 -5.89 2.34 -14.02
N ARG A 107 -5.36 1.20 -13.54
CA ARG A 107 -4.97 0.06 -14.41
C ARG A 107 -6.17 -0.69 -14.98
N LEU A 108 -7.26 -0.82 -14.23
CA LEU A 108 -8.51 -1.43 -14.72
C LEU A 108 -9.22 -0.55 -15.76
N ARG A 109 -8.89 0.74 -15.89
CA ARG A 109 -9.42 1.56 -16.98
C ARG A 109 -8.79 1.25 -18.35
N ARG A 110 -7.71 0.45 -18.41
CA ARG A 110 -7.13 -0.03 -19.69
C ARG A 110 -7.56 -1.45 -20.06
N VAL A 111 -8.18 -2.19 -19.16
CA VAL A 111 -8.77 -3.50 -19.47
C VAL A 111 -10.26 -3.30 -19.36
N HIS A 112 -10.96 -3.20 -20.50
CA HIS A 112 -12.41 -3.08 -20.48
C HIS A 112 -12.95 -4.20 -19.58
N THR A 113 -13.92 -3.89 -18.70
CA THR A 113 -14.53 -4.89 -17.81
C THR A 113 -14.95 -6.16 -18.58
N PHE A 114 -15.26 -5.98 -19.87
CA PHE A 114 -15.56 -7.03 -20.83
C PHE A 114 -14.38 -7.96 -21.16
N ASP A 115 -13.15 -7.45 -21.28
CA ASP A 115 -11.94 -8.26 -21.50
C ASP A 115 -11.59 -9.10 -20.26
N LEU A 116 -11.84 -8.54 -19.07
CA LEU A 116 -11.62 -9.23 -17.80
C LEU A 116 -12.64 -10.34 -17.57
N VAL A 117 -13.91 -10.08 -17.90
CA VAL A 117 -14.98 -11.09 -17.88
C VAL A 117 -14.78 -12.14 -18.97
N SER A 118 -14.35 -11.77 -20.18
CA SER A 118 -14.06 -12.71 -21.26
C SER A 118 -12.85 -13.59 -20.95
N SER A 119 -11.78 -13.01 -20.37
CA SER A 119 -10.61 -13.78 -19.93
C SER A 119 -10.94 -14.73 -18.78
N ALA A 120 -11.79 -14.30 -17.84
CA ALA A 120 -12.27 -15.15 -16.76
C ALA A 120 -13.20 -16.27 -17.28
N ALA A 121 -14.13 -15.97 -18.19
CA ALA A 121 -15.00 -16.96 -18.81
C ALA A 121 -14.20 -18.03 -19.56
N HIS A 122 -13.16 -17.60 -20.29
CA HIS A 122 -12.28 -18.53 -21.00
C HIS A 122 -11.44 -19.40 -20.04
N ALA A 123 -10.94 -18.83 -18.94
CA ALA A 123 -10.17 -19.55 -17.92
C ALA A 123 -11.03 -20.54 -17.11
N VAL A 124 -12.33 -20.31 -16.97
CA VAL A 124 -13.27 -21.20 -16.25
C VAL A 124 -14.01 -22.14 -17.23
N GLY A 125 -13.67 -22.12 -18.53
CA GLY A 125 -14.22 -23.02 -19.53
C GLY A 125 -15.68 -22.74 -19.93
N ILE A 126 -16.18 -21.53 -19.66
CA ILE A 126 -17.54 -21.13 -20.03
C ILE A 126 -17.48 -20.55 -21.45
N ASN A 127 -17.79 -21.37 -22.45
CA ASN A 127 -18.06 -20.90 -23.81
C ASN A 127 -19.52 -20.43 -23.90
N PHE A 128 -19.72 -19.14 -24.20
CA PHE A 128 -21.02 -18.66 -24.66
C PHE A 128 -21.15 -19.02 -26.15
N HIS A 129 -22.06 -19.93 -26.45
CA HIS A 129 -22.43 -20.31 -27.81
C HIS A 129 -23.45 -19.34 -28.40
#